data_AF-A0AAE1BNU1-F1
#
_entry.id   AF-A0AAE1BNU1-F1
#
_cell.length_a   1.000
_cell.length_b   1.000
_cell.length_c   1.000
_cell.angle_alpha   90.00
_cell.angle_beta   90.00
_cell.angle_gamma   90.00
#
_symmetry.space_group_name_H-M   'P 1'
#
loop_
_entity.id
_entity.type
_entity.pdbx_description
1 polymer ?
#
loop_
_entity_poly.entity_id
_entity_poly.type
_entity_poly.pdbx_seq_one_letter_code
_entity_poly.pdbx_strand_id
1 'polypeptide(L)' 'MCRRMTNREVAELVPSGFRMGKPTNNVCPDQLYEIMCMCWQVDPIRRPTFTYLQDLLENFDIATERSYAAPIEAIG' A
#
# COMPACT_ATOMS: atom_id res chain seq x y z
N MET A 1 14.06 -0.18 11.53
CA MET A 1 14.04 -1.50 12.21
C MET A 1 12.61 -1.84 12.59
N CYS A 2 12.01 -2.89 12.02
CA CYS A 2 10.70 -3.39 12.46
C CYS A 2 10.88 -4.22 13.74
N ARG A 3 10.35 -3.74 14.87
CA ARG A 3 10.24 -4.54 16.10
C ARG A 3 9.24 -5.67 15.86
N ARG A 4 9.61 -6.91 16.19
CA ARG A 4 8.67 -8.03 16.23
C ARG A 4 7.76 -7.86 17.45
N MET A 5 6.45 -7.91 17.22
CA MET A 5 5.42 -7.77 18.25
C MET A 5 4.65 -9.08 18.40
N THR A 6 4.23 -9.40 19.61
CA THR A 6 3.33 -10.53 19.88
C THR A 6 1.89 -10.15 19.50
N ASN A 7 1.03 -11.16 19.25
CA ASN A 7 -0.38 -10.91 18.94
C ASN A 7 -1.10 -10.11 20.03
N ARG A 8 -0.73 -10.33 21.29
CA ARG A 8 -1.28 -9.58 22.43
C ARG A 8 -0.89 -8.11 22.37
N GLU A 9 0.39 -7.81 22.17
CA GLU A 9 0.86 -6.41 22.04
C GLU A 9 0.18 -5.70 20.85
N VAL A 10 0.01 -6.39 19.72
CA VAL A 10 -0.67 -5.83 18.53
C VAL A 10 -2.14 -5.51 18.83
N ALA A 11 -2.85 -6.42 19.51
CA ALA A 11 -4.26 -6.22 19.87
C ALA A 11 -4.47 -5.04 20.84
N GLU A 12 -3.48 -4.76 21.69
CA GLU A 12 -3.50 -3.62 22.62
C GLU A 12 -3.12 -2.29 21.92
N LEU A 13 -2.18 -2.32 20.97
CA LEU A 13 -1.65 -1.12 20.32
C LEU A 13 -2.47 -0.62 19.13
N VAL A 14 -3.06 -1.51 18.32
CA VAL A 14 -3.85 -1.09 17.15
C VAL A 14 -5.03 -0.16 17.52
N PRO A 15 -5.80 -0.43 18.59
CA PRO A 15 -6.88 0.47 19.01
C PRO A 15 -6.39 1.84 19.52
N SER A 16 -5.16 1.95 20.03
CA SER A 16 -4.60 3.24 20.49
C SER A 16 -4.12 4.15 19.36
N GLY A 17 -4.25 3.69 18.11
CA GLY A 17 -3.84 4.43 16.91
C GLY A 17 -2.45 4.06 16.40
N PHE A 18 -1.74 3.13 17.06
CA PHE A 18 -0.45 2.66 16.55
C PHE A 18 -0.60 1.99 15.19
N ARG A 19 0.22 2.40 14.22
CA ARG A 19 0.38 1.74 12.93
C ARG A 19 1.86 1.52 12.64
N MET A 20 2.15 0.48 11.87
CA MET A 20 3.52 0.20 11.44
C MET A 20 4.03 1.37 10.58
N GLY A 21 5.29 1.75 10.78
CA GLY A 21 5.96 2.71 9.90
C GLY A 21 6.12 2.15 8.48
N LYS A 22 6.43 3.04 7.52
CA LYS A 22 6.67 2.66 6.13
C LYS A 22 7.75 1.57 6.05
N PRO A 23 7.50 0.45 5.32
CA PRO A 23 8.51 -0.58 5.12
C PRO A 23 9.79 0.01 4.51
N THR A 24 10.95 -0.30 5.10
CA THR A 24 12.26 0.20 4.64
C THR A 24 13.02 -0.79 3.76
N ASN A 25 12.61 -2.05 3.77
CA ASN A 25 13.38 -3.17 3.21
C ASN A 25 13.02 -3.46 1.75
N ASN A 26 11.84 -3.01 1.33
CA ASN A 26 11.32 -3.11 -0.02
C ASN A 26 10.93 -1.69 -0.45
N VAL A 27 11.05 -1.37 -1.74
CA VAL A 27 10.62 -0.09 -2.30
C VAL A 27 9.09 -0.01 -2.16
N CYS A 28 8.62 0.60 -1.07
CA CYS A 28 7.21 0.94 -0.86
C CYS A 28 7.04 2.41 -1.27
N PRO A 29 6.33 2.70 -2.38
CA PRO A 29 6.07 4.08 -2.77
C PRO A 29 5.27 4.80 -1.68
N ASP A 30 5.53 6.10 -1.51
CA ASP A 30 4.84 6.91 -0.50
C ASP A 30 3.32 6.87 -0.69
N GLN A 31 2.86 6.94 -1.93
CA GLN A 31 1.44 6.86 -2.28
C GLN A 31 0.81 5.52 -1.83
N LEU A 32 1.50 4.39 -1.96
CA LEU A 32 0.97 3.10 -1.49
C LEU A 32 0.88 3.07 0.03
N TYR A 33 1.86 3.65 0.71
CA TYR A 33 1.85 3.74 2.17
C TYR A 33 0.76 4.68 2.69
N GLU A 34 0.47 5.77 1.98
CA GLU A 34 -0.67 6.63 2.26
C GLU A 34 -2.00 5.88 2.12
N ILE A 35 -2.14 5.05 1.08
CA ILE A 35 -3.32 4.17 0.92
C ILE A 35 -3.48 3.22 2.11
N MET A 36 -2.39 2.58 2.55
CA MET A 36 -2.42 1.74 3.74
C MET A 36 -2.86 2.53 4.98
N CYS A 37 -2.36 3.76 5.17
CA CYS A 37 -2.77 4.64 6.26
C CYS A 37 -4.27 5.02 6.19
N MET A 38 -4.84 5.20 5.00
CA MET A 38 -6.28 5.43 4.81
C MET A 38 -7.12 4.21 5.23
N CYS A 39 -6.71 3.00 4.83
CA CYS A 39 -7.38 1.76 5.24
C CYS A 39 -7.33 1.54 6.76
N TRP A 40 -6.30 2.08 7.40
CA TRP A 40 -5.97 1.88 8.80
C TRP A 40 -6.52 2.95 9.74
N GLN A 41 -7.43 3.83 9.29
CA GLN A 41 -8.08 4.81 10.15
C GLN A 41 -8.74 4.16 11.38
N VAL A 42 -8.56 4.81 12.55
CA VAL A 42 -9.18 4.37 13.81
C VAL A 42 -10.70 4.42 13.68
N ASP A 43 -11.22 5.53 13.15
CA ASP A 43 -12.63 5.70 12.81
C ASP A 43 -12.98 4.88 11.56
N PRO A 44 -13.85 3.85 11.66
CA PRO A 44 -14.24 3.02 10.53
C PRO A 44 -14.94 3.80 9.41
N ILE A 45 -15.64 4.90 9.74
CA ILE A 45 -16.38 5.70 8.75
C ILE A 45 -15.43 6.45 7.81
N ARG A 46 -14.21 6.75 8.29
CA ARG A 46 -13.17 7.42 7.49
C ARG A 46 -12.40 6.47 6.58
N ARG A 47 -12.64 5.15 6.66
CA ARG A 47 -11.97 4.17 5.80
C ARG A 47 -12.56 4.22 4.40
N PRO A 48 -11.73 4.13 3.35
CA PRO A 48 -12.22 4.11 1.99
C PRO A 48 -13.06 2.85 1.72
N THR A 49 -13.96 2.95 0.75
CA THR A 49 -14.69 1.78 0.23
C THR A 49 -13.77 0.94 -0.67
N PHE A 50 -14.10 -0.34 -0.85
CA PHE A 50 -13.37 -1.17 -1.80
C PHE A 50 -13.44 -0.65 -3.24
N THR A 51 -14.57 -0.07 -3.65
CA THR A 51 -14.71 0.57 -4.97
C THR A 51 -13.71 1.70 -5.14
N TYR A 52 -13.59 2.60 -4.16
CA TYR A 52 -12.60 3.68 -4.20
C TYR A 52 -11.16 3.15 -4.23
N LEU A 53 -10.86 2.12 -3.44
CA LEU A 53 -9.55 1.49 -3.44
C LEU A 53 -9.21 0.85 -4.78
N GLN A 54 -10.18 0.21 -5.43
CA GLN A 54 -10.02 -0.38 -6.75
C GLN A 54 -9.64 0.69 -7.77
N ASP A 55 -10.44 1.75 -7.89
CA ASP A 55 -10.18 2.85 -8.82
C ASP A 55 -8.79 3.49 -8.59
N LEU A 56 -8.40 3.64 -7.32
CA LEU A 56 -7.11 4.22 -6.95
C LEU A 56 -5.93 3.31 -7.30
N LEU A 57 -6.09 2.00 -7.11
CA LEU A 57 -5.03 1.01 -7.37
C LEU A 57 -4.90 0.66 -8.85
N GLU A 58 -5.97 0.69 -9.62
CA GLU A 58 -5.93 0.46 -11.07
C GLU A 58 -5.09 1.51 -11.81
N ASN A 59 -5.03 2.74 -11.28
CA ASN A 59 -4.24 3.83 -11.85
C ASN A 59 -2.84 3.97 -11.23
N PHE A 60 -2.48 3.09 -10.29
CA PHE A 60 -1.27 3.20 -9.48
C PHE A 60 0.03 2.99 -10.28
N ASP A 61 -0.03 2.26 -11.41
CA ASP A 61 1.13 1.87 -12.23
C ASP A 61 1.31 2.67 -13.54
N ILE A 62 0.40 3.59 -13.91
CA ILE A 62 0.57 4.38 -15.15
C ILE A 62 1.76 5.36 -15.03
N ALA A 63 2.18 5.71 -13.80
CA ALA A 63 3.37 6.51 -13.55
C ALA A 63 4.69 5.70 -13.50
N THR A 64 4.63 4.36 -13.56
CA THR A 64 5.79 3.47 -13.42
C THR A 64 6.02 2.58 -14.65
N GLU A 65 5.41 2.91 -15.80
CA GLU A 65 5.54 2.12 -17.03
C GLU A 65 7.01 1.73 -17.30
N ARG A 66 7.34 0.47 -17.02
CA ARG A 66 8.19 -0.26 -17.95
C ARG A 66 7.27 -0.54 -19.13
N SER A 67 7.34 0.33 -20.13
CA SER A 67 6.69 0.09 -21.41
C SER A 67 7.02 -1.35 -21.82
N TYR A 68 5.99 -2.20 -21.97
CA TYR A 68 6.19 -3.48 -22.64
C TYR A 68 6.64 -3.12 -24.05
N ALA A 69 7.95 -3.15 -24.28
CA ALA A 69 8.50 -2.98 -25.61
C ALA A 69 7.82 -4.05 -26.48
N ALA A 70 7.11 -3.58 -27.50
CA ALA A 70 6.40 -4.43 -28.43
C ALA A 70 7.32 -5.55 -28.94
N PRO A 71 6.78 -6.74 -29.23
CA PRO A 71 7.57 -7.84 -29.79
C PRO A 71 8.33 -7.36 -31.01
N ILE A 72 9.57 -7.82 -31.15
CA ILE A 72 10.48 -7.50 -32.24
C ILE A 72 9.86 -8.01 -33.56
N GLU A 73 9.00 -7.22 -34.21
CA GLU A 73 8.74 -7.32 -35.65
C GLU A 73 9.97 -6.79 -36.39
N ALA A 74 11.09 -7.50 -36.28
CA ALA A 74 12.31 -7.22 -37.03
C ALA A 74 13.22 -8.46 -37.01
N ILE A 75 12.73 -9.57 -37.56
CA ILE A 75 13.61 -10.57 -38.17
C ILE A 75 13.02 -10.83 -39.54
N GLY A 76 13.46 -10.02 -40.51
CA GLY A 76 13.40 -10.39 -41.92
C GLY A 76 14.43 -11.47 -42.22
#